data_AF-A0A969NAP9-F1
#
_entry.id   AF-A0A969NAP9-F1
#
_cell.length_a   1.000
_cell.length_b   1.000
_cell.length_c   1.000
_cell.angle_alpha   90.00
_cell.angle_beta   90.00
_cell.angle_gamma   90.00
#
_symmetry.space_group_name_H-M   'P 1'
#
loop_
_entity.id
_entity.type
_entity.pdbx_description
1 polymer ?
#
loop_
_entity_poly.entity_id
_entity_poly.type
_entity_poly.pdbx_seq_one_letter_code
_entity_poly.pdbx_strand_id
1 'polypeptide(L)'
;MINYITFIGNDLKIVFRDKTLMLMFFLPIILILVCRILVPIISNYLPEINEYNWLILAGFCVLSGSTPAFLTAFLLLDEKDENLIPVLKVTPLPYSKLIIYRVSFLMLTSFIFAVIFLYLNGLASYSFPRIVTASILVSFVPAILLLLIIPFAKNKIEGVTLFKGINVVLFIPIIAFFIVPQWKMD
;
A
#
# COMPACT_ATOMS: atom_id res chain seq x y z
N MET A 1 4.86 23.06 25.23
CA MET A 1 3.93 22.63 24.16
C MET A 1 4.53 21.43 23.46
N ILE A 2 3.85 20.29 23.47
CA ILE A 2 4.29 19.11 22.72
C ILE A 2 4.14 19.44 21.24
N ASN A 3 5.26 19.58 20.54
CA ASN A 3 5.26 20.04 19.15
C ASN A 3 5.09 18.82 18.23
N TYR A 4 3.84 18.49 17.88
CA TYR A 4 3.53 17.35 17.00
C TYR A 4 4.31 17.38 15.68
N ILE A 5 4.63 18.59 15.19
CA ILE A 5 5.41 18.85 13.98
C ILE A 5 6.85 18.35 14.10
N THR A 6 7.48 18.41 15.28
CA THR A 6 8.86 17.92 15.45
C THR A 6 8.92 16.39 15.43
N PHE A 7 7.88 15.71 15.92
CA PHE A 7 7.77 14.25 15.82
C PHE A 7 7.56 13.81 14.37
N ILE A 8 6.69 14.49 13.63
CA ILE A 8 6.48 14.28 12.19
C ILE A 8 7.82 14.37 11.44
N GLY A 9 8.56 15.45 11.67
CA GLY A 9 9.86 15.66 11.03
C GLY A 9 10.90 14.60 11.40
N ASN A 10 10.84 14.03 12.60
CA ASN A 10 11.79 13.02 13.05
C ASN A 10 11.47 11.63 12.47
N ASP A 11 10.20 11.23 12.46
CA ASP A 11 9.77 9.98 11.81
C ASP A 11 10.06 10.01 10.31
N LEU A 12 9.80 11.15 9.63
CA LEU A 12 10.16 11.33 8.22
C LEU A 12 11.67 11.21 8.00
N LYS A 13 12.51 11.80 8.85
CA LYS A 13 13.96 11.66 8.75
C LYS A 13 14.42 10.21 8.90
N ILE A 14 13.79 9.44 9.79
CA ILE A 14 14.09 8.01 9.96
C ILE A 14 13.73 7.24 8.68
N VAL A 15 12.54 7.50 8.13
CA VAL A 15 12.06 6.89 6.88
C VAL A 15 13.01 7.17 5.70
N PHE A 16 13.47 8.41 5.55
CA PHE A 16 14.39 8.77 4.45
C PHE A 16 15.84 8.33 4.67
N ARG A 17 16.24 8.03 5.90
CA ARG A 17 17.62 7.59 6.21
C ARG A 17 17.80 6.08 6.04
N ASP A 18 16.73 5.30 6.17
CA ASP A 18 16.77 3.86 5.95
C ASP A 18 16.69 3.54 4.45
N LYS A 19 17.75 2.91 3.93
CA LYS A 19 17.85 2.51 2.51
C LYS A 19 16.73 1.55 2.10
N THR A 20 16.27 0.70 3.03
CA THR A 20 15.18 -0.26 2.78
C THR A 20 13.86 0.47 2.63
N LEU A 21 13.59 1.46 3.48
CA LEU A 21 12.38 2.27 3.42
C LEU A 21 12.37 3.16 2.17
N MET A 22 13.53 3.72 1.81
CA MET A 22 13.68 4.55 0.62
C MET A 22 13.42 3.78 -0.69
N LEU A 23 13.85 2.51 -0.78
CA LEU A 23 13.59 1.64 -1.93
C LEU A 23 12.08 1.51 -2.22
N MET A 24 11.24 1.51 -1.18
CA MET A 24 9.81 1.29 -1.37
C MET A 24 9.06 2.50 -1.93
N PHE A 25 9.60 3.71 -1.77
CA PHE A 25 9.08 4.89 -2.48
C PHE A 25 9.31 4.81 -3.99
N PHE A 26 10.29 4.03 -4.44
CA PHE A 26 10.50 3.75 -5.86
C PHE A 26 9.61 2.61 -6.38
N LEU A 27 9.10 1.73 -5.52
CA LEU A 27 8.23 0.63 -5.92
C LEU A 27 7.00 1.07 -6.73
N PRO A 28 6.21 2.09 -6.36
CA PRO A 28 5.10 2.55 -7.18
C PRO A 28 5.54 3.04 -8.57
N ILE A 29 6.73 3.66 -8.67
CA ILE A 29 7.28 4.08 -9.97
C ILE A 29 7.64 2.86 -10.82
N ILE A 30 8.26 1.84 -10.21
CA ILE A 30 8.55 0.57 -10.88
C ILE A 30 7.25 -0.09 -11.37
N LEU A 31 6.20 -0.11 -10.55
CA LEU A 31 4.89 -0.65 -10.94
C LEU A 31 4.26 0.11 -12.11
N ILE A 32 4.40 1.43 -12.17
CA ILE A 32 3.96 2.25 -13.32
C ILE A 32 4.71 1.85 -14.58
N LEU A 33 6.04 1.75 -14.51
CA LEU A 33 6.87 1.36 -15.66
C LEU A 33 6.55 -0.05 -16.15
N VAL A 34 6.38 -0.99 -15.21
CA VAL A 34 5.94 -2.35 -15.50
C VAL A 34 4.59 -2.33 -16.21
N CYS A 35 3.60 -1.63 -15.64
CA CYS A 35 2.26 -1.54 -16.22
C CYS A 35 2.29 -0.93 -17.64
N ARG A 36 3.06 0.14 -17.84
CA ARG A 36 3.14 0.88 -19.10
C ARG A 36 3.93 0.18 -20.19
N ILE A 37 4.91 -0.66 -19.84
CA ILE A 37 5.81 -1.30 -20.80
C ILE A 37 5.44 -2.77 -21.00
N LEU A 38 5.31 -3.55 -19.91
CA LEU A 38 5.09 -4.99 -20.01
C LEU A 38 3.69 -5.31 -20.53
N VAL A 39 2.64 -4.63 -20.05
CA VAL A 39 1.26 -4.97 -20.44
C VAL A 39 1.04 -4.81 -21.95
N PRO A 40 1.46 -3.70 -22.61
CA PRO A 40 1.34 -3.59 -24.07
C PRO A 40 2.17 -4.64 -24.83
N ILE A 41 3.38 -4.97 -24.36
CA ILE A 41 4.20 -6.01 -24.99
C ILE A 41 3.47 -7.35 -24.97
N ILE A 42 2.88 -7.72 -23.83
CA ILE A 42 2.15 -8.99 -23.70
C ILE A 42 0.87 -8.95 -24.56
N SER A 43 0.18 -7.81 -24.64
CA SER A 43 -1.03 -7.68 -25.47
C SER A 43 -0.78 -7.87 -26.97
N ASN A 44 0.45 -7.66 -27.45
CA ASN A 44 0.81 -7.94 -28.84
C ASN A 44 0.85 -9.45 -29.14
N TYR A 45 1.15 -10.27 -28.14
CA TYR A 45 1.17 -11.73 -28.28
C TYR A 45 -0.16 -12.38 -27.89
N LEU A 46 -0.88 -11.81 -26.92
CA LEU A 46 -2.19 -12.25 -26.46
C LEU A 46 -3.19 -11.07 -26.44
N PRO A 47 -3.89 -10.81 -27.56
CA PRO A 47 -4.79 -9.66 -27.67
C PRO A 47 -6.00 -9.73 -26.72
N GLU A 48 -6.39 -10.92 -26.27
CA GLU A 48 -7.47 -11.16 -25.29
C GLU A 48 -7.23 -10.44 -23.95
N ILE A 49 -5.96 -10.15 -23.60
CA ILE A 49 -5.60 -9.45 -22.35
C ILE A 49 -6.16 -8.03 -22.31
N ASN A 50 -6.41 -7.41 -23.47
CA ASN A 50 -6.92 -6.05 -23.55
C ASN A 50 -8.31 -5.89 -22.89
N GLU A 51 -9.14 -6.93 -22.89
CA GLU A 51 -10.45 -6.94 -22.24
C GLU A 51 -10.33 -6.85 -20.71
N TYR A 52 -9.20 -7.30 -20.16
CA TYR A 52 -8.91 -7.33 -18.74
C TYR A 52 -8.03 -6.16 -18.26
N ASN A 53 -7.78 -5.15 -19.11
CA ASN A 53 -6.94 -4.00 -18.76
C ASN A 53 -7.41 -3.28 -17.48
N TRP A 54 -8.72 -3.16 -17.27
CA TRP A 54 -9.28 -2.55 -16.06
C TRP A 54 -8.98 -3.37 -14.78
N LEU A 55 -8.98 -4.70 -14.89
CA LEU A 55 -8.70 -5.63 -13.78
C LEU A 55 -7.22 -5.62 -13.43
N ILE A 56 -6.37 -5.59 -14.46
CA ILE A 56 -4.91 -5.43 -14.33
C ILE A 56 -4.62 -4.11 -13.61
N LEU A 57 -5.20 -3.00 -14.08
CA LEU A 57 -5.03 -1.69 -13.46
C LEU A 57 -5.51 -1.66 -12.00
N ALA A 58 -6.64 -2.29 -11.69
CA ALA A 58 -7.12 -2.41 -10.32
C ALA A 58 -6.12 -3.18 -9.42
N GLY A 59 -5.61 -4.32 -9.90
CA GLY A 59 -4.61 -5.11 -9.17
C GLY A 59 -3.31 -4.34 -8.92
N PHE A 60 -2.75 -3.70 -9.94
CA PHE A 60 -1.55 -2.87 -9.79
C PHE A 60 -1.78 -1.64 -8.91
N CYS A 61 -2.97 -1.03 -8.96
CA CYS A 61 -3.34 0.09 -8.11
C CYS A 61 -3.37 -0.33 -6.63
N VAL A 62 -4.04 -1.44 -6.30
CA VAL A 62 -4.06 -2.00 -4.94
C VAL A 62 -2.66 -2.37 -4.47
N LEU A 63 -1.84 -3.01 -5.33
CA LEU A 63 -0.44 -3.28 -5.02
C LEU A 63 0.32 -1.99 -4.69
N SER A 64 0.20 -0.95 -5.52
CA SER A 64 0.87 0.34 -5.30
C SER A 64 0.46 0.99 -3.97
N GLY A 65 -0.84 0.96 -3.65
CA GLY A 65 -1.38 1.53 -2.42
C GLY A 65 -1.13 0.70 -1.17
N SER A 66 -0.82 -0.60 -1.31
CA SER A 66 -0.43 -1.47 -0.18
C SER A 66 1.02 -1.25 0.28
N THR A 67 1.87 -0.66 -0.57
CA THR A 67 3.31 -0.48 -0.29
C THR A 67 3.60 0.33 0.99
N PRO A 68 2.88 1.42 1.32
CA PRO A 68 3.12 2.14 2.56
C PRO A 68 2.76 1.29 3.79
N ALA A 69 1.78 0.39 3.67
CA ALA A 69 1.43 -0.52 4.77
C ALA A 69 2.63 -1.38 5.17
N PHE A 70 3.33 -1.95 4.19
CA PHE A 70 4.51 -2.77 4.43
C PHE A 70 5.60 -1.97 5.14
N LEU A 71 5.87 -0.74 4.66
CA LEU A 71 6.89 0.15 5.24
C LEU A 71 6.69 0.33 6.75
N THR A 72 5.51 0.79 7.14
CA THR A 72 5.20 0.99 8.56
C THR A 72 5.02 -0.29 9.34
N ALA A 73 4.51 -1.36 8.73
CA ALA A 73 4.39 -2.63 9.42
C ALA A 73 5.77 -3.12 9.84
N PHE A 74 6.74 -3.03 8.94
CA PHE A 74 8.13 -3.36 9.19
C PHE A 74 8.75 -2.48 10.27
N LEU A 75 8.54 -1.16 10.19
CA LEU A 75 9.05 -0.19 11.17
C LEU A 75 8.48 -0.44 12.58
N LEU A 76 7.17 -0.68 12.69
CA LEU A 76 6.50 -0.97 13.95
C LEU A 76 6.89 -2.32 14.54
N LEU A 77 7.15 -3.32 13.69
CA LEU A 77 7.63 -4.63 14.13
C LEU A 77 9.10 -4.58 14.55
N ASP A 78 9.93 -3.76 13.89
CA ASP A 78 11.29 -3.49 14.34
C ASP A 78 11.28 -2.82 15.72
N GLU A 79 10.41 -1.82 15.95
CA GLU A 79 10.25 -1.22 17.27
C GLU A 79 9.79 -2.23 18.34
N LYS A 80 8.96 -3.21 17.94
CA LYS A 80 8.49 -4.29 18.82
C LYS A 80 9.61 -5.29 19.13
N ASP A 81 10.41 -5.68 18.14
CA ASP A 81 11.53 -6.60 18.28
C ASP A 81 12.67 -6.02 19.12
N GLU A 82 12.95 -4.72 18.97
CA GLU A 82 13.95 -4.00 19.77
C GLU A 82 13.47 -3.67 21.20
N ASN A 83 12.27 -4.12 21.60
CA ASN A 83 11.65 -3.78 22.88
C ASN A 83 11.64 -2.26 23.16
N LEU A 84 11.33 -1.44 22.15
CA LEU A 84 11.25 0.03 22.31
C LEU A 84 9.94 0.48 22.98
N ILE A 85 9.00 -0.43 23.23
CA ILE A 85 7.72 -0.14 23.92
C ILE A 85 7.90 0.58 25.28
N PRO A 86 8.84 0.21 26.17
CA PRO A 86 9.11 0.92 27.41
C PRO A 86 9.71 2.32 27.17
N VAL A 87 10.51 2.49 26.11
CA VAL A 87 11.08 3.79 25.71
C VAL A 87 10.00 4.72 25.14
N LEU A 88 9.04 4.17 24.40
CA LEU A 88 7.88 4.93 23.93
C LEU A 88 6.98 5.38 25.08
N LYS A 89 6.91 4.64 26.19
CA LYS A 89 6.13 5.04 27.39
C LYS A 89 6.69 6.25 28.14
N VAL A 90 7.98 6.55 27.99
CA VAL A 90 8.57 7.78 28.56
C VAL A 90 8.44 8.99 27.64
N THR A 91 7.89 8.81 26.43
CA THR A 91 7.54 9.94 25.58
C THR A 91 6.31 10.67 26.13
N PRO A 92 6.25 12.01 26.02
CA PRO A 92 5.13 12.80 26.56
C PRO A 92 3.82 12.63 25.77
N LEU A 93 3.75 11.70 24.81
CA LEU A 93 2.62 11.49 23.91
C LEU A 93 1.87 10.19 24.27
N PRO A 94 0.53 10.22 24.33
CA PRO A 94 -0.24 8.99 24.51
C PRO A 94 -0.12 8.09 23.29
N TYR A 95 0.08 6.80 23.52
CA TYR A 95 0.31 5.76 22.49
C TYR A 95 -0.78 5.72 21.40
N SER A 96 -2.05 5.96 21.77
CA SER A 96 -3.17 6.01 20.83
C SER A 96 -3.05 7.12 19.79
N LYS A 97 -2.59 8.31 20.19
CA LYS A 97 -2.39 9.44 19.26
C LYS A 97 -1.24 9.19 18.30
N LEU A 98 -0.20 8.47 18.75
CA LEU A 98 0.93 8.08 17.93
C LEU A 98 0.52 7.11 16.83
N ILE A 99 -0.32 6.11 17.16
CA ILE A 99 -0.88 5.18 16.16
C ILE A 99 -1.77 5.91 15.16
N ILE A 100 -2.72 6.74 15.62
CA ILE A 100 -3.63 7.47 14.72
C ILE A 100 -2.85 8.34 13.75
N TYR A 101 -1.83 9.06 14.25
CA TYR A 101 -0.95 9.86 13.42
C TYR A 101 -0.25 9.01 12.34
N ARG A 102 0.38 7.89 12.72
CA ARG A 102 1.08 7.01 11.78
C ARG A 102 0.11 6.44 10.74
N VAL A 103 -1.05 5.92 11.16
CA VAL A 103 -2.07 5.40 10.23
C VAL A 103 -2.53 6.49 9.25
N SER A 104 -2.77 7.71 9.73
CA SER A 104 -3.21 8.83 8.87
C SER A 104 -2.15 9.21 7.82
N PHE A 105 -0.87 9.24 8.21
CA PHE A 105 0.24 9.48 7.30
C PHE A 105 0.33 8.42 6.20
N LEU A 106 0.03 7.16 6.52
CA LEU A 106 0.06 6.06 5.56
C LEU A 106 -1.09 6.08 4.58
N MET A 107 -2.29 6.39 5.07
CA MET A 107 -3.44 6.57 4.18
C MET A 107 -3.15 7.70 3.18
N LEU A 108 -2.55 8.81 3.64
CA LEU A 108 -2.21 9.93 2.78
C LEU A 108 -1.13 9.57 1.74
N THR A 109 -0.07 8.86 2.14
CA THR A 109 0.97 8.41 1.19
C THR A 109 0.44 7.40 0.18
N SER A 110 -0.41 6.46 0.62
CA SER A 110 -1.08 5.49 -0.25
C SER A 110 -2.01 6.17 -1.25
N PHE A 111 -2.77 7.18 -0.80
CA PHE A 111 -3.59 8.01 -1.68
C PHE A 111 -2.74 8.67 -2.77
N ILE A 112 -1.62 9.30 -2.41
CA ILE A 112 -0.73 9.94 -3.39
C ILE A 112 -0.20 8.91 -4.39
N PHE A 113 0.25 7.74 -3.94
CA PHE A 113 0.75 6.69 -4.82
C PHE A 113 -0.32 6.16 -5.78
N ALA A 114 -1.54 5.94 -5.29
CA ALA A 114 -2.66 5.51 -6.12
C ALA A 114 -3.02 6.56 -7.18
N VAL A 115 -3.05 7.84 -6.82
CA VAL A 115 -3.30 8.94 -7.76
C VAL A 115 -2.21 8.97 -8.84
N ILE A 116 -0.93 8.93 -8.45
CA ILE A 116 0.20 8.95 -9.40
C ILE A 116 0.13 7.73 -10.32
N PHE A 117 -0.14 6.54 -9.77
CA PHE A 117 -0.28 5.32 -10.54
C PHE A 117 -1.41 5.42 -11.57
N LEU A 118 -2.62 5.75 -11.13
CA LEU A 118 -3.79 5.82 -12.01
C LEU A 118 -3.67 6.93 -13.05
N TYR A 119 -2.97 8.02 -12.75
CA TYR A 119 -2.73 9.09 -13.71
C TYR A 119 -1.68 8.70 -14.76
N LEU A 120 -0.63 7.96 -14.39
CA LEU A 120 0.51 7.65 -15.25
C LEU A 120 0.50 6.23 -15.84
N ASN A 121 -0.55 5.44 -15.60
CA ASN A 121 -0.65 4.02 -15.97
C ASN A 121 -0.39 3.74 -17.46
N GLY A 122 -0.81 4.65 -18.37
CA GLY A 122 -0.55 4.56 -19.81
C GLY A 122 -1.41 3.53 -20.59
N LEU A 123 -2.30 2.78 -19.92
CA LEU A 123 -3.19 1.79 -20.53
C LEU A 123 -4.62 2.32 -20.74
N ALA A 124 -5.15 3.04 -19.76
CA ALA A 124 -6.50 3.59 -19.81
C ALA A 124 -6.54 5.01 -19.25
N SER A 125 -7.36 5.86 -19.87
CA SER A 125 -7.65 7.20 -19.38
C SER A 125 -8.92 7.20 -18.54
N TYR A 126 -8.81 7.60 -17.28
CA TYR A 126 -9.96 7.81 -16.40
C TYR A 126 -10.17 9.30 -16.17
N SER A 127 -11.42 9.71 -15.95
CA SER A 127 -11.72 11.08 -15.54
C SER A 127 -11.12 11.36 -14.15
N PHE A 128 -10.66 12.60 -13.93
CA PHE A 128 -10.03 12.99 -12.66
C PHE A 128 -10.89 12.65 -11.42
N PRO A 129 -12.23 12.83 -11.42
CA PRO A 129 -13.05 12.42 -10.29
C PRO A 129 -12.99 10.92 -9.99
N ARG A 130 -12.93 10.06 -11.02
CA ARG A 130 -12.81 8.60 -10.84
C ARG A 130 -11.46 8.20 -10.27
N ILE A 131 -10.39 8.90 -10.67
CA ILE A 131 -9.05 8.69 -10.11
C ILE A 131 -9.06 8.99 -8.62
N VAL A 132 -9.64 10.13 -8.23
CA VAL A 132 -9.72 10.55 -6.82
C VAL A 132 -10.54 9.57 -6.00
N THR A 133 -11.74 9.17 -6.46
CA THR A 133 -12.58 8.23 -5.70
C THR A 133 -11.93 6.85 -5.56
N ALA A 134 -11.32 6.32 -6.62
CA ALA A 134 -10.57 5.06 -6.55
C ALA A 134 -9.38 5.14 -5.58
N SER A 135 -8.64 6.26 -5.62
CA SER A 135 -7.49 6.46 -4.74
C SER A 135 -7.89 6.59 -3.27
N ILE A 136 -9.05 7.20 -2.98
CA ILE A 136 -9.61 7.23 -1.62
C ILE A 136 -9.88 5.81 -1.13
N LEU A 137 -10.52 4.96 -1.94
CA LEU A 137 -10.78 3.57 -1.55
C LEU A 137 -9.48 2.80 -1.27
N VAL A 138 -8.49 2.96 -2.15
CA VAL A 138 -7.17 2.32 -1.99
C VAL A 138 -6.43 2.83 -0.77
N SER A 139 -6.63 4.09 -0.35
CA SER A 139 -5.98 4.66 0.84
C SER A 139 -6.34 3.95 2.14
N PHE A 140 -7.47 3.22 2.20
CA PHE A 140 -7.86 2.43 3.37
C PHE A 140 -7.16 1.07 3.45
N VAL A 141 -6.68 0.54 2.32
CA VAL A 141 -5.96 -0.74 2.26
C VAL A 141 -4.79 -0.80 3.26
N PRO A 142 -3.88 0.18 3.33
CA PRO A 142 -2.77 0.11 4.28
C PRO A 142 -3.21 0.13 5.75
N ALA A 143 -4.28 0.85 6.08
CA ALA A 143 -4.82 0.87 7.44
C ALA A 143 -5.36 -0.52 7.84
N ILE A 144 -6.10 -1.17 6.93
CA ILE A 144 -6.63 -2.53 7.13
C ILE A 144 -5.47 -3.52 7.29
N LEU A 145 -4.46 -3.46 6.41
CA LEU A 145 -3.29 -4.34 6.48
C LEU A 145 -2.54 -4.22 7.81
N LEU A 146 -2.33 -3.00 8.30
CA LEU A 146 -1.68 -2.79 9.59
C LEU A 146 -2.46 -3.37 10.76
N LEU A 147 -3.78 -3.18 10.78
CA LEU A 147 -4.66 -3.73 11.80
C LEU A 147 -4.67 -5.27 11.80
N LEU A 148 -4.44 -5.89 10.64
CA LEU A 148 -4.34 -7.35 10.51
C LEU A 148 -2.95 -7.91 10.82
N ILE A 149 -1.88 -7.11 10.67
CA ILE A 149 -0.50 -7.60 10.83
C ILE A 149 0.03 -7.33 12.24
N ILE A 150 -0.07 -6.09 12.71
CA ILE A 150 0.61 -5.65 13.96
C ILE A 150 0.16 -6.43 15.21
N PRO A 151 -1.14 -6.71 15.42
CA PRO A 151 -1.57 -7.47 16.59
C PRO A 151 -1.15 -8.93 16.57
N PHE A 152 -1.02 -9.52 15.38
CA PHE A 152 -0.82 -10.97 15.20
C PHE A 152 0.64 -11.36 14.99
N ALA A 153 1.46 -10.49 14.41
CA ALA A 153 2.89 -10.73 14.25
C ALA A 153 3.65 -10.52 15.56
N LYS A 154 4.41 -11.51 16.01
CA LYS A 154 5.28 -11.38 17.19
C LYS A 154 6.58 -10.68 16.86
N ASN A 155 7.08 -10.91 15.64
CA ASN A 155 8.33 -10.35 15.15
C ASN A 155 8.22 -9.93 13.68
N LYS A 156 9.27 -9.26 13.19
CA LYS A 156 9.41 -8.81 11.81
C LYS A 156 9.22 -9.92 10.77
N ILE A 157 9.78 -11.11 11.01
CA ILE A 157 9.75 -12.25 10.08
C ILE A 157 8.30 -12.76 9.92
N GLU A 158 7.58 -12.91 11.03
CA GLU A 158 6.16 -13.27 11.03
C GLU A 158 5.32 -12.19 10.32
N GLY A 159 5.63 -10.90 10.54
CA GLY A 159 4.95 -9.81 9.85
C GLY A 159 5.08 -9.84 8.34
N VAL A 160 6.29 -10.10 7.82
CA VAL A 160 6.51 -10.27 6.37
C VAL A 160 5.74 -11.48 5.84
N THR A 161 5.67 -12.55 6.62
CA THR A 161 4.93 -13.77 6.24
C THR A 161 3.43 -13.51 6.17
N LEU A 162 2.86 -12.85 7.18
CA LEU A 162 1.45 -12.44 7.20
C LEU A 162 1.12 -11.48 6.06
N PHE A 163 1.99 -10.50 5.80
CA PHE A 163 1.80 -9.56 4.69
C PHE A 163 1.74 -10.29 3.34
N LYS A 164 2.63 -11.25 3.09
CA LYS A 164 2.59 -12.06 1.86
C LYS A 164 1.29 -12.86 1.76
N GLY A 165 0.88 -13.52 2.85
CA GLY A 165 -0.37 -14.29 2.89
C GLY A 165 -1.61 -13.42 2.63
N ILE A 166 -1.71 -12.27 3.28
CA ILE A 166 -2.85 -11.35 3.10
C ILE A 166 -2.87 -10.78 1.69
N ASN A 167 -1.71 -10.44 1.09
CA ASN A 167 -1.70 -9.98 -0.29
C ASN A 167 -2.20 -11.03 -1.27
N VAL A 168 -1.91 -12.32 -1.06
CA VAL A 168 -2.50 -13.40 -1.87
C VAL A 168 -4.03 -13.40 -1.74
N VAL A 169 -4.55 -13.18 -0.54
CA VAL A 169 -6.01 -13.06 -0.30
C VAL A 169 -6.60 -11.84 -1.03
N LEU A 170 -5.87 -10.72 -1.14
CA LEU A 170 -6.32 -9.56 -1.91
C LEU A 170 -6.49 -9.84 -3.41
N PHE A 171 -5.89 -10.89 -3.95
CA PHE A 171 -6.09 -11.34 -5.33
C PHE A 171 -7.30 -12.27 -5.52
N ILE A 172 -7.94 -12.76 -4.45
CA ILE A 172 -9.11 -13.63 -4.57
C ILE A 172 -10.25 -13.01 -5.40
N PRO A 173 -10.61 -11.72 -5.26
CA PRO A 173 -11.65 -11.11 -6.10
C PRO A 173 -11.31 -11.13 -7.59
N ILE A 174 -10.03 -11.03 -7.94
CA ILE A 174 -9.54 -11.11 -9.32
C ILE A 174 -9.75 -12.54 -9.84
N ILE A 175 -9.39 -13.56 -9.04
CA ILE A 175 -9.59 -14.97 -9.40
C ILE A 175 -11.08 -15.31 -9.52
N ALA A 176 -11.92 -14.79 -8.61
CA ALA A 176 -13.36 -15.01 -8.61
C ALA A 176 -14.02 -14.52 -9.92
N PHE A 177 -13.50 -13.44 -10.53
CA PHE A 177 -14.00 -12.93 -11.81
C PHE A 177 -13.89 -13.95 -12.95
N PHE A 178 -12.93 -14.87 -12.89
CA PHE A 178 -12.75 -15.92 -13.91
C PHE A 178 -13.59 -17.18 -13.62
N ILE A 179 -14.12 -17.33 -12.40
CA ILE A 179 -14.89 -18.50 -11.97
C ILE A 179 -16.40 -18.24 -12.11
N VAL A 180 -16.85 -17.01 -11.86
CA VAL A 180 -18.27 -16.65 -12.00
C VAL A 180 -18.59 -16.47 -13.49
N PRO A 181 -19.55 -17.22 -14.05
CA PRO A 181 -19.88 -17.09 -15.47
C PRO A 181 -20.40 -15.67 -15.76
N GLN A 182 -20.02 -15.10 -16.90
CA GLN A 182 -20.31 -13.70 -17.31
C GLN A 182 -21.80 -13.41 -17.61
N TRP A 183 -22.72 -14.33 -17.31
CA TRP A 183 -24.14 -14.29 -17.70
C TRP A 183 -25.10 -13.59 -16.71
N LYS A 184 -24.61 -13.05 -15.58
CA LYS A 184 -25.45 -12.35 -14.60
C LYS A 184 -24.82 -11.02 -14.18
N MET A 185 -24.68 -10.12 -15.14
CA MET A 185 -24.67 -8.69 -14.85
C MET A 185 -25.75 -8.04 -15.72
N ASP A 186 -27.00 -8.25 -15.31
CA ASP A 186 -28.13 -7.39 -15.67
C ASP A 186 -28.20 -6.22 -14.68
#